data_AF-A0A9F3QUF1-F1
#
_entry.id   AF-A0A9F3QUF1-F1
#
_cell.length_a   1.000
_cell.length_b   1.000
_cell.length_c   1.000
_cell.angle_alpha   90.00
_cell.angle_beta   90.00
_cell.angle_gamma   90.00
#
_symmetry.space_group_name_H-M   'P 1'
#
loop_
_entity.id
_entity.type
_entity.pdbx_description
1 polymer ?
#
loop_
_entity_poly.entity_id
_entity_poly.type
_entity_poly.pdbx_seq_one_letter_code
_entity_poly.pdbx_strand_id
1 'polypeptide(L)'
;MRNLNNVSEFILLGLTQDQELQKVYFGLFLIFYVAILLGNLLIIVTIKSSHHLTSPMYFFLSYLSFIDICYSSVTAPRLIADFLVKKKTISFVGCIAQLFGVHFFGCTEIFLLTLMAYDRYIAICKPLHYTVIMNKSVCSWMVVLSWLGGFVHSMVQTLLTTQLPFCGPNEIDHYFCDVHPLLKLACTDTYIIGLIVI
;
A
#
# COMPACT_ATOMS: atom_id res chain seq x y z
N MET A 1 -17.29 -24.78 19.20
CA MET A 1 -16.20 -24.03 18.54
C MET A 1 -15.89 -22.82 19.42
N ARG A 2 -14.70 -22.73 20.02
CA ARG A 2 -14.32 -21.59 20.87
C ARG A 2 -13.96 -20.40 19.99
N ASN A 3 -14.57 -19.25 20.23
CA ASN A 3 -14.17 -17.96 19.66
C ASN A 3 -12.75 -17.65 20.15
N LEU A 4 -11.75 -17.82 19.28
CA LEU A 4 -10.32 -17.69 19.60
C LEU A 4 -9.73 -16.30 19.27
N ASN A 5 -10.56 -15.35 18.82
CA ASN A 5 -10.15 -13.96 18.63
C ASN A 5 -10.76 -13.09 19.73
N ASN A 6 -10.13 -13.07 20.91
CA ASN A 6 -10.56 -12.25 22.05
C ASN A 6 -9.94 -10.83 22.04
N VAL A 7 -9.20 -10.49 20.98
CA VAL A 7 -8.48 -9.23 20.82
C VAL A 7 -9.31 -8.24 20.01
N SER A 8 -9.86 -7.22 20.66
CA SER A 8 -10.64 -6.16 20.01
C SER A 8 -9.77 -4.99 19.51
N GLU A 9 -8.61 -4.79 20.13
CA GLU A 9 -7.70 -3.66 19.88
C GLU A 9 -6.25 -4.10 19.95
N PHE A 10 -5.41 -3.48 19.12
CA PHE A 10 -3.96 -3.60 19.13
C PHE A 10 -3.31 -2.27 19.52
N ILE A 11 -2.18 -2.33 20.20
CA ILE A 11 -1.34 -1.20 20.59
C ILE A 11 -0.13 -1.19 19.65
N LEU A 12 0.03 -0.12 18.87
CA LEU A 12 1.20 0.10 18.02
C LEU A 12 2.29 0.77 18.86
N LEU A 13 3.47 0.16 19.01
CA LEU A 13 4.58 0.79 19.74
C LEU A 13 5.08 2.07 19.03
N GLY A 14 4.97 2.11 17.69
CA GLY A 14 5.39 3.24 16.86
C GLY A 14 6.91 3.44 16.85
N LEU A 15 7.36 4.59 16.30
CA LEU A 15 8.79 4.81 16.00
C LEU A 15 9.66 5.25 17.19
N THR A 16 9.09 5.94 18.19
CA THR A 16 9.81 6.37 19.40
C THR A 16 8.85 6.60 20.56
N GLN A 17 9.36 6.43 21.79
CA GLN A 17 8.66 6.78 23.04
C GLN A 17 9.06 8.17 23.59
N ASP A 18 10.12 8.80 23.05
CA ASP A 18 10.54 10.14 23.44
C ASP A 18 9.57 11.21 22.92
N GLN A 19 8.95 11.96 23.82
CA GLN A 19 7.91 12.94 23.50
C GLN A 19 8.42 14.15 22.70
N GLU A 20 9.67 14.57 22.89
CA GLU A 20 10.24 15.67 22.10
C GLU A 20 10.54 15.18 20.68
N LEU A 21 11.04 13.96 20.54
CA LEU A 21 11.31 13.36 19.24
C LEU A 21 10.02 13.05 18.45
N GLN A 22 8.92 12.70 19.13
CA GLN A 22 7.61 12.52 18.49
C GLN A 22 7.11 13.81 17.82
N LYS A 23 7.32 14.98 18.42
CA LYS A 23 6.94 16.27 17.81
C LYS A 23 7.74 16.57 16.54
N VAL A 24 9.03 16.25 16.56
CA VAL A 24 9.91 16.40 15.39
C VAL A 24 9.45 15.48 14.26
N TYR A 25 9.20 14.21 14.57
CA TYR A 25 8.70 13.25 13.58
C TYR A 25 7.31 13.63 13.05
N PHE A 26 6.41 14.11 13.90
CA PHE A 26 5.12 14.63 13.46
C PHE A 26 5.28 15.70 12.35
N GLY A 27 6.11 16.72 12.60
CA GLY A 27 6.36 17.77 11.61
C GLY A 27 6.99 17.22 10.33
N LEU A 28 7.99 16.35 10.45
CA LEU A 28 8.68 15.75 9.31
C LEU A 28 7.75 14.89 8.44
N PHE A 29 7.01 13.96 9.03
CA PHE A 29 6.11 13.07 8.30
C PHE A 29 4.91 13.83 7.71
N LEU A 30 4.44 14.88 8.38
CA LEU A 30 3.41 15.77 7.83
C LEU A 30 3.90 16.48 6.56
N ILE A 31 5.13 17.01 6.57
CA ILE A 31 5.73 17.66 5.40
C ILE A 31 5.85 16.66 4.25
N PHE A 32 6.36 15.45 4.51
CA PHE A 32 6.46 14.40 3.48
C PHE A 32 5.11 14.01 2.93
N TYR A 33 4.10 13.82 3.78
CA TYR A 33 2.75 13.47 3.34
C TYR A 33 2.15 14.54 2.42
N VAL A 34 2.23 15.82 2.81
CA VAL A 34 1.75 16.93 1.98
C VAL A 34 2.53 17.01 0.67
N ALA A 35 3.85 16.83 0.70
CA ALA A 35 4.68 16.83 -0.50
C ALA A 35 4.32 15.68 -1.47
N ILE A 36 4.06 14.48 -0.96
CA ILE A 36 3.62 13.32 -1.76
C ILE A 36 2.27 13.62 -2.41
N LEU A 37 1.30 14.14 -1.65
CA LEU A 37 -0.03 14.48 -2.16
C LEU A 37 0.06 15.54 -3.27
N LEU A 38 0.74 16.65 -2.99
CA LEU A 38 0.86 17.76 -3.94
C LEU A 38 1.67 17.35 -5.18
N GLY A 39 2.76 16.62 -5.00
CA GLY A 39 3.62 16.16 -6.08
C GLY A 39 2.87 15.22 -7.04
N ASN A 40 2.20 14.21 -6.51
CA ASN A 40 1.44 13.27 -7.34
C ASN A 40 0.19 13.89 -7.97
N LEU A 41 -0.49 14.80 -7.26
CA LEU A 41 -1.60 15.56 -7.84
C LEU A 41 -1.11 16.43 -9.00
N LEU A 42 0.03 17.11 -8.84
CA LEU A 42 0.64 17.93 -9.89
C LEU A 42 0.98 17.08 -11.13
N ILE A 43 1.50 15.87 -10.95
CA ILE A 43 1.78 14.94 -12.05
C ILE A 43 0.49 14.61 -12.81
N ILE A 44 -0.57 14.22 -12.11
CA ILE A 44 -1.87 13.90 -12.72
C ILE A 44 -2.41 15.11 -13.50
N VAL A 45 -2.43 16.29 -12.88
CA VAL A 45 -2.93 17.54 -13.49
C VAL A 45 -2.10 17.89 -14.74
N THR A 46 -0.77 17.77 -14.66
CA THR A 46 0.12 18.07 -15.79
C THR A 46 -0.14 17.13 -16.97
N ILE A 47 -0.26 15.83 -16.72
CA ILE A 47 -0.54 14.83 -17.77
C ILE A 47 -1.91 15.06 -18.40
N LYS A 48 -2.94 15.37 -17.59
CA LYS A 48 -4.30 15.63 -18.09
C LYS A 48 -4.42 16.94 -18.87
N SER A 49 -3.63 17.95 -18.51
CA SER A 49 -3.71 19.28 -19.12
C SER A 49 -2.85 19.44 -20.38
N SER A 50 -1.85 18.59 -20.58
CA SER A 50 -0.91 18.69 -21.71
C SER A 50 -1.28 17.74 -22.85
N HIS A 51 -1.54 18.31 -24.03
CA HIS A 51 -1.73 17.53 -25.26
C HIS A 51 -0.46 16.82 -25.75
N HIS A 52 0.72 17.21 -25.24
CA HIS A 52 2.00 16.61 -25.63
C HIS A 52 2.33 15.31 -24.87
N LEU A 53 1.62 15.00 -23.78
CA LEU A 53 1.88 13.84 -22.92
C LEU A 53 0.95 12.66 -23.22
N THR A 54 0.86 12.26 -24.49
CA THR A 54 -0.09 11.24 -24.96
C THR A 54 0.47 9.81 -25.01
N SER A 55 1.74 9.62 -24.67
CA SER A 55 2.40 8.30 -24.64
C SER A 55 1.79 7.37 -23.57
N PRO A 56 1.69 6.05 -23.83
CA PRO A 56 1.32 5.04 -22.83
C PRO A 56 2.09 5.15 -21.50
N MET A 57 3.35 5.56 -21.53
CA MET A 57 4.14 5.77 -20.31
C MET A 57 3.50 6.81 -19.36
N TYR A 58 3.03 7.94 -19.90
CA TYR A 58 2.37 8.97 -19.08
C TYR A 58 0.97 8.53 -18.64
N PHE A 59 0.30 7.69 -19.43
CA PHE A 59 -0.94 7.05 -19.00
C PHE A 59 -0.71 6.21 -17.74
N PHE A 60 0.26 5.28 -17.74
CA PHE A 60 0.59 4.48 -16.56
C PHE A 60 1.08 5.35 -15.39
N LEU A 61 1.90 6.36 -15.64
CA LEU A 61 2.38 7.28 -14.61
C LEU A 61 1.23 8.03 -13.91
N SER A 62 0.19 8.43 -14.64
CA SER A 62 -0.99 9.06 -14.03
C SER A 62 -1.73 8.11 -13.08
N TYR A 63 -1.78 6.80 -13.38
CA TYR A 63 -2.35 5.81 -12.47
C TYR A 63 -1.42 5.52 -11.31
N LEU A 64 -0.11 5.42 -11.53
CA LEU A 64 0.89 5.25 -10.48
C LEU A 64 0.79 6.38 -9.46
N SER A 65 0.75 7.64 -9.91
CA SER A 65 0.57 8.80 -9.01
C SER A 65 -0.74 8.76 -8.22
N PHE A 66 -1.82 8.22 -8.79
CA PHE A 66 -3.06 8.01 -8.04
C PHE A 66 -2.90 6.93 -6.95
N ILE A 67 -2.23 5.83 -7.29
CA ILE A 67 -1.93 4.75 -6.35
C ILE A 67 -1.01 5.24 -5.22
N ASP A 68 0.00 6.06 -5.50
CA ASP A 68 0.89 6.65 -4.48
C ASP A 68 0.12 7.52 -3.47
N ILE A 69 -0.84 8.32 -3.96
CA ILE A 69 -1.74 9.10 -3.09
C ILE A 69 -2.54 8.15 -2.19
N CYS A 70 -3.15 7.11 -2.76
CA CYS A 70 -3.94 6.15 -1.99
C CYS A 70 -3.09 5.37 -0.97
N TYR A 71 -1.94 4.85 -1.38
CA TYR A 71 -1.01 4.09 -0.53
C TYR A 71 -0.52 4.94 0.65
N SER A 72 -0.09 6.17 0.38
CA SER A 72 0.35 7.10 1.42
C SER A 72 -0.80 7.49 2.35
N SER A 73 -2.02 7.70 1.85
CA SER A 73 -3.20 7.99 2.68
C SER A 73 -3.66 6.81 3.56
N VAL A 74 -3.31 5.56 3.25
CA VAL A 74 -3.59 4.41 4.13
C VAL A 74 -2.66 4.36 5.36
N THR A 75 -1.41 4.81 5.20
CA THR A 75 -0.36 4.65 6.21
C THR A 75 -0.03 5.95 6.94
N ALA A 76 0.20 7.04 6.20
CA ALA A 76 0.75 8.27 6.73
C ALA A 76 -0.20 9.04 7.67
N PRO A 77 -1.51 9.22 7.39
CA PRO A 77 -2.40 9.93 8.31
C PRO A 77 -2.47 9.27 9.68
N ARG A 78 -2.44 7.93 9.69
CA ARG A 78 -2.45 7.15 10.92
C ARG A 78 -1.14 7.34 11.70
N LEU A 79 -0.01 7.19 11.03
CA LEU A 79 1.31 7.40 11.61
C LEU A 79 1.46 8.82 12.21
N ILE A 80 1.01 9.83 11.47
CA ILE A 80 1.03 11.24 11.88
C ILE A 80 0.14 11.45 13.11
N ALA A 81 -1.08 10.89 13.12
CA ALA A 81 -1.96 10.98 14.28
C ALA A 81 -1.39 10.25 15.51
N ASP A 82 -0.73 9.10 15.31
CA ASP A 82 -0.11 8.30 16.37
C ASP A 82 1.05 9.05 17.09
N PHE A 83 1.64 10.10 16.49
CA PHE A 83 2.59 10.99 17.18
C PHE A 83 1.93 12.01 18.11
N LEU A 84 0.62 12.27 17.97
CA LEU A 84 -0.11 13.23 18.81
C LEU A 84 -0.76 12.58 20.03
N VAL A 85 -0.92 11.25 20.02
CA VAL A 85 -1.63 10.50 21.06
C VAL A 85 -0.67 9.69 21.94
N LYS A 86 -0.94 9.66 23.25
CA LYS A 86 -0.13 8.87 24.21
C LYS A 86 -0.35 7.37 24.08
N LYS A 87 -1.55 6.94 23.69
CA LYS A 87 -1.90 5.54 23.45
C LYS A 87 -2.27 5.36 21.98
N LYS A 88 -1.47 4.58 21.26
CA LYS A 88 -1.60 4.34 19.81
C LYS A 88 -2.40 3.06 19.60
N THR A 89 -3.70 3.12 19.87
CA THR A 89 -4.59 1.95 19.76
C THR A 89 -5.31 1.90 18.43
N ILE A 90 -5.25 0.76 17.74
CA ILE A 90 -5.98 0.49 16.50
C ILE A 90 -6.97 -0.65 16.75
N SER A 91 -8.21 -0.50 16.29
CA SER A 91 -9.18 -1.57 16.36
C SER A 91 -8.76 -2.72 15.43
N PHE A 92 -9.17 -3.95 15.74
CA PHE A 92 -8.93 -5.09 14.85
C PHE A 92 -9.40 -4.81 13.42
N VAL A 93 -10.61 -4.26 13.25
CA VAL A 93 -11.16 -3.89 11.94
C VAL A 93 -10.32 -2.82 11.25
N GLY A 94 -9.86 -1.80 11.97
CA GLY A 94 -8.97 -0.77 11.43
C GLY A 94 -7.62 -1.35 10.99
N CYS A 95 -7.08 -2.29 11.75
CA CYS A 95 -5.83 -2.99 11.46
C CYS A 95 -5.94 -3.83 10.18
N ILE A 96 -7.03 -4.60 10.05
CA ILE A 96 -7.32 -5.41 8.87
C ILE A 96 -7.58 -4.54 7.63
N ALA A 97 -8.29 -3.42 7.79
CA ALA A 97 -8.51 -2.47 6.69
C ALA A 97 -7.21 -1.80 6.23
N GLN A 98 -6.33 -1.43 7.17
CA GLN A 98 -5.01 -0.88 6.85
C GLN A 98 -4.15 -1.93 6.15
N LEU A 99 -4.14 -3.16 6.64
CA LEU A 99 -3.41 -4.28 6.04
C LEU A 99 -3.85 -4.53 4.59
N PHE A 100 -5.16 -4.61 4.35
CA PHE A 100 -5.73 -4.76 3.01
C PHE A 100 -5.31 -3.61 2.10
N GLY A 101 -5.43 -2.37 2.57
CA GLY A 101 -5.07 -1.18 1.80
C GLY A 101 -3.60 -1.14 1.40
N VAL A 102 -2.69 -1.42 2.35
CA VAL A 102 -1.24 -1.45 2.09
C VAL A 102 -0.91 -2.47 1.00
N HIS A 103 -1.39 -3.70 1.15
CA HIS A 103 -1.10 -4.75 0.16
C HIS A 103 -1.76 -4.46 -1.18
N PHE A 104 -2.96 -3.89 -1.18
CA PHE A 104 -3.70 -3.65 -2.42
C PHE A 104 -2.99 -2.60 -3.29
N PHE A 105 -2.68 -1.47 -2.67
CA PHE A 105 -2.01 -0.39 -3.38
C PHE A 105 -0.55 -0.73 -3.67
N GLY A 106 0.17 -1.38 -2.75
CA GLY A 106 1.57 -1.79 -2.96
C GLY A 106 1.72 -2.82 -4.10
N CYS A 107 0.89 -3.85 -4.15
CA CYS A 107 0.91 -4.80 -5.27
C CYS A 107 0.54 -4.15 -6.61
N THR A 108 -0.46 -3.25 -6.59
CA THR A 108 -0.86 -2.51 -7.79
C THR A 108 0.28 -1.60 -8.30
N GLU A 109 1.01 -0.94 -7.39
CA GLU A 109 2.20 -0.14 -7.70
C GLU A 109 3.26 -0.97 -8.43
N ILE A 110 3.62 -2.14 -7.88
CA ILE A 110 4.60 -3.05 -8.47
C ILE A 110 4.17 -3.52 -9.88
N PHE A 111 2.90 -3.86 -10.05
CA PHE A 111 2.38 -4.24 -11.37
C PHE A 111 2.43 -3.07 -12.37
N LEU A 112 2.08 -1.86 -11.95
CA LEU A 112 2.18 -0.67 -12.81
C LEU A 112 3.64 -0.36 -13.19
N LEU A 113 4.58 -0.46 -12.24
CA LEU A 113 6.01 -0.29 -12.52
C LEU A 113 6.50 -1.35 -13.53
N THR A 114 6.05 -2.59 -13.39
CA THR A 114 6.35 -3.67 -14.34
C THR A 114 5.80 -3.37 -15.73
N LEU A 115 4.56 -2.86 -15.82
CA LEU A 115 3.95 -2.44 -17.09
C LEU A 115 4.69 -1.26 -17.73
N MET A 116 5.19 -0.31 -16.94
CA MET A 116 6.02 0.79 -17.44
C MET A 116 7.37 0.27 -17.97
N ALA A 117 7.99 -0.70 -17.29
CA ALA A 117 9.18 -1.36 -17.79
C ALA A 117 8.91 -2.12 -19.10
N TYR A 118 7.76 -2.81 -19.18
CA TYR A 118 7.30 -3.49 -20.40
C TYR A 118 7.06 -2.51 -21.55
N ASP A 119 6.42 -1.37 -21.29
CA ASP A 119 6.23 -0.29 -22.28
C ASP A 119 7.58 0.15 -22.88
N ARG A 120 8.56 0.45 -22.02
CA ARG A 120 9.90 0.86 -22.46
C ARG A 120 10.60 -0.24 -23.25
N TYR A 121 10.44 -1.50 -22.85
CA TYR A 121 10.96 -2.65 -23.59
C TYR A 121 10.38 -2.73 -25.01
N ILE A 122 9.05 -2.65 -25.17
CA ILE A 122 8.42 -2.71 -26.50
C ILE A 122 8.81 -1.49 -27.35
N ALA A 123 8.91 -0.30 -26.75
CA ALA A 123 9.33 0.91 -27.45
C ALA A 123 10.74 0.76 -28.05
N ILE A 124 11.66 0.11 -27.35
CA ILE A 124 13.06 -0.07 -27.78
C ILE A 124 13.22 -1.28 -28.71
N CYS A 125 12.68 -2.44 -28.32
CA CYS A 125 12.94 -3.70 -29.02
C CYS A 125 11.99 -3.94 -30.21
N LYS A 126 10.84 -3.27 -30.26
CA LYS A 126 9.81 -3.46 -31.31
C LYS A 126 9.21 -2.12 -31.79
N PRO A 127 10.03 -1.12 -32.20
CA PRO A 127 9.55 0.24 -32.49
C PRO A 127 8.48 0.30 -33.57
N LEU A 128 8.60 -0.50 -34.64
CA LEU A 128 7.64 -0.55 -35.75
C LEU A 128 6.26 -1.10 -35.37
N HIS A 129 6.18 -1.92 -34.31
CA HIS A 129 4.93 -2.52 -33.83
C HIS A 129 4.41 -1.87 -32.54
N TYR A 130 5.14 -0.89 -32.00
CA TYR A 130 4.84 -0.28 -30.69
C TYR A 130 3.41 0.24 -30.60
N THR A 131 2.94 0.99 -31.60
CA THR A 131 1.60 1.61 -31.58
C THR A 131 0.45 0.60 -31.68
N VAL A 132 0.71 -0.58 -32.25
CA VAL A 132 -0.28 -1.67 -32.34
C VAL A 132 -0.35 -2.42 -31.01
N ILE A 133 0.81 -2.71 -30.40
CA ILE A 133 0.94 -3.44 -29.13
C ILE A 133 0.49 -2.56 -27.96
N MET A 134 1.05 -1.36 -27.83
CA MET A 134 0.80 -0.41 -26.73
C MET A 134 -0.26 0.63 -27.11
N ASN A 135 -1.40 0.17 -27.61
CA ASN A 135 -2.54 1.06 -27.87
C ASN A 135 -3.33 1.35 -26.58
N LYS A 136 -4.18 2.39 -26.62
CA LYS A 136 -4.95 2.85 -25.44
C LYS A 136 -5.84 1.76 -24.83
N SER A 137 -6.49 0.94 -25.66
CA SER A 137 -7.38 -0.13 -25.18
C SER A 137 -6.59 -1.20 -24.43
N VAL A 138 -5.44 -1.63 -24.98
CA VAL A 138 -4.54 -2.59 -24.32
C VAL A 138 -4.00 -2.01 -23.02
N CYS A 139 -3.53 -0.76 -23.01
CA CYS A 139 -3.05 -0.11 -21.79
C CYS A 139 -4.14 -0.01 -20.72
N SER A 140 -5.38 0.28 -21.10
CA SER A 140 -6.52 0.31 -20.17
C SER A 140 -6.78 -1.07 -19.57
N TRP A 141 -6.76 -2.14 -20.38
CA TRP A 141 -6.91 -3.50 -19.88
C TRP A 141 -5.77 -3.91 -18.95
N MET A 142 -4.54 -3.53 -19.26
CA MET A 142 -3.38 -3.79 -18.40
C MET A 142 -3.57 -3.16 -17.01
N VAL A 143 -4.00 -1.89 -16.92
CA VAL A 143 -4.29 -1.23 -15.64
C VAL A 143 -5.41 -1.95 -14.86
N VAL A 144 -6.50 -2.32 -15.54
CA VAL A 144 -7.61 -3.05 -14.91
C VAL A 144 -7.13 -4.39 -14.35
N LEU A 145 -6.30 -5.13 -15.11
CA LEU A 145 -5.73 -6.39 -14.66
C LEU A 145 -4.77 -6.19 -13.47
N SER A 146 -3.99 -5.11 -13.44
CA SER A 146 -3.16 -4.78 -12.27
C SER A 146 -4.00 -4.57 -11.02
N TRP A 147 -5.12 -3.86 -11.13
CA TRP A 147 -6.04 -3.64 -10.00
C TRP A 147 -6.70 -4.95 -9.56
N LEU A 148 -7.18 -5.76 -10.49
CA LEU A 148 -7.78 -7.05 -10.16
C LEU A 148 -6.77 -8.00 -9.51
N GLY A 149 -5.54 -8.06 -10.03
CA GLY A 149 -4.46 -8.84 -9.47
C GLY A 149 -4.11 -8.40 -8.05
N GLY A 150 -3.93 -7.08 -7.85
CA GLY A 150 -3.69 -6.51 -6.51
C GLY A 150 -4.83 -6.84 -5.55
N PHE A 151 -6.09 -6.71 -6.00
CA PHE A 151 -7.26 -7.01 -5.18
C PHE A 151 -7.31 -8.46 -4.73
N VAL A 152 -7.09 -9.40 -5.66
CA VAL A 152 -7.08 -10.84 -5.35
C VAL A 152 -5.95 -11.16 -4.39
N HIS A 153 -4.75 -10.63 -4.63
CA HIS A 153 -3.60 -10.82 -3.74
C HIS A 153 -3.92 -10.35 -2.31
N SER A 154 -4.39 -9.11 -2.15
CA SER A 154 -4.73 -8.54 -0.84
C SER A 154 -5.88 -9.25 -0.17
N MET A 155 -6.89 -9.69 -0.93
CA MET A 155 -8.01 -10.46 -0.39
C MET A 155 -7.52 -11.79 0.17
N VAL A 156 -6.74 -12.56 -0.59
CA VAL A 156 -6.17 -13.83 -0.12
C VAL A 156 -5.35 -13.62 1.14
N GLN A 157 -4.45 -12.65 1.12
CA GLN A 157 -3.59 -12.35 2.26
C GLN A 157 -4.38 -11.93 3.50
N THR A 158 -5.37 -11.04 3.33
CA THR A 158 -6.22 -10.58 4.42
C THR A 158 -7.06 -11.71 5.00
N LEU A 159 -7.65 -12.56 4.15
CA LEU A 159 -8.42 -13.72 4.60
C LEU A 159 -7.54 -14.69 5.42
N LEU A 160 -6.34 -15.01 4.93
CA LEU A 160 -5.39 -15.84 5.66
C LEU A 160 -5.02 -15.23 7.02
N THR A 161 -4.77 -13.91 7.06
CA THR A 161 -4.47 -13.21 8.32
C THR A 161 -5.66 -13.22 9.30
N THR A 162 -6.89 -13.01 8.83
CA THR A 162 -8.08 -13.00 9.71
C THR A 162 -8.43 -14.38 10.28
N GLN A 163 -8.02 -15.47 9.62
CA GLN A 163 -8.25 -16.84 10.07
C GLN A 163 -7.24 -17.29 11.14
N LEU A 164 -6.16 -16.54 11.38
CA LEU A 164 -5.18 -16.87 12.40
C LEU A 164 -5.75 -16.66 13.81
N PRO A 165 -5.52 -17.61 14.74
CA PRO A 165 -5.86 -17.40 16.14
C PRO A 165 -4.82 -16.47 16.78
N PHE A 166 -5.24 -15.25 17.10
CA PHE A 166 -4.41 -14.30 17.82
C PHE A 166 -4.56 -14.50 19.33
N CYS A 167 -3.52 -15.00 19.98
CA CYS A 167 -3.47 -15.11 21.45
C CYS A 167 -2.14 -14.63 22.06
N GLY A 168 -1.28 -13.99 21.27
CA GLY A 168 -0.17 -13.17 21.77
C GLY A 168 -0.66 -11.89 22.47
N PRO A 169 0.24 -11.12 23.10
CA PRO A 169 -0.10 -9.82 23.72
C PRO A 169 -0.66 -8.86 22.66
N ASN A 170 -1.53 -7.91 23.02
CA ASN A 170 -2.14 -7.01 22.03
C ASN A 170 -1.18 -5.91 21.52
N GLU A 171 0.13 -6.16 21.48
CA GLU A 171 1.17 -5.19 21.16
C GLU A 171 1.85 -5.52 19.83
N ILE A 172 1.82 -4.58 18.90
CA ILE A 172 2.47 -4.67 17.60
C ILE A 172 3.70 -3.76 17.63
N ASP A 173 4.89 -4.35 17.56
CA ASP A 173 6.16 -3.62 17.46
C ASP A 173 6.39 -3.08 16.03
N HIS A 174 5.44 -2.26 15.59
CA HIS A 174 5.43 -1.64 14.29
C HIS A 174 4.60 -0.35 14.31
N TYR A 175 4.78 0.49 13.30
CA TYR A 175 4.09 1.77 13.18
C TYR A 175 2.83 1.73 12.31
N PHE A 176 2.55 0.57 11.70
CA PHE A 176 1.30 0.25 11.01
C PHE A 176 1.04 -1.26 11.08
N CYS A 177 -0.20 -1.66 10.81
CA CYS A 177 -0.57 -3.07 10.74
C CYS A 177 -0.04 -3.73 9.47
N ASP A 178 0.88 -4.67 9.64
CA ASP A 178 1.45 -5.49 8.57
C ASP A 178 1.42 -6.97 8.94
N VAL A 179 1.52 -7.86 7.96
CA VAL A 179 1.45 -9.30 8.17
C VAL A 179 2.60 -9.79 9.03
N HIS A 180 3.84 -9.36 8.79
CA HIS A 180 5.00 -9.86 9.55
C HIS A 180 4.88 -9.62 11.07
N PRO A 181 4.55 -8.40 11.55
CA PRO A 181 4.23 -8.16 12.95
C PRO A 181 3.04 -8.99 13.46
N LEU A 182 1.97 -9.12 12.67
CA LEU A 182 0.79 -9.91 13.03
C LEU A 182 1.08 -11.42 13.15
N LEU A 183 1.95 -11.98 12.32
CA LEU A 183 2.31 -13.40 12.39
C LEU A 183 3.03 -13.73 13.71
N LYS A 184 3.83 -12.82 14.27
CA LYS A 184 4.50 -13.01 15.57
C LYS A 184 3.51 -13.12 16.74
N LEU A 185 2.27 -12.69 16.54
CA LEU A 185 1.20 -12.67 17.54
C LEU A 185 0.26 -13.88 17.44
N ALA A 186 0.41 -14.68 16.37
CA ALA A 186 -0.41 -15.87 16.13
C ALA A 186 0.05 -17.06 16.99
N CYS A 187 -0.91 -17.89 17.40
CA CYS A 187 -0.66 -19.07 18.24
C CYS A 187 -0.38 -20.36 17.45
N THR A 188 -0.14 -20.26 16.14
CA THR A 188 0.10 -21.39 15.24
C THR A 188 1.36 -21.17 14.42
N ASP A 189 1.86 -22.23 13.77
CA ASP A 189 2.93 -22.08 12.80
C ASP A 189 2.47 -21.21 11.62
N THR A 190 3.17 -20.11 11.39
CA THR A 190 2.89 -19.10 10.37
C THR A 190 3.80 -19.21 9.15
N TYR A 191 4.65 -20.24 9.06
CA TYR A 191 5.67 -20.36 8.01
C TYR A 191 5.11 -20.24 6.59
N ILE A 192 3.99 -20.92 6.29
CA ILE A 192 3.36 -20.88 4.97
C ILE A 192 2.79 -19.49 4.65
N ILE A 193 2.19 -18.82 5.64
CA ILE A 193 1.63 -17.48 5.44
C ILE A 193 2.76 -16.47 5.26
N GLY A 194 3.85 -16.58 6.03
CA GLY A 194 5.05 -15.76 5.84
C GLY A 194 5.70 -15.93 4.47
N LEU A 195 5.62 -17.12 3.88
CA LEU A 195 6.08 -17.40 2.51
C LEU A 195 5.17 -16.81 1.43
N ILE A 196 3.85 -16.73 1.67
CA ILE A 196 2.87 -16.17 0.73
C ILE A 196 2.85 -14.63 0.77
N VAL A 197 3.39 -14.03 1.83
CA VAL A 197 3.53 -12.57 2.00
C VAL A 197 4.67 -12.00 1.13
N ILE A 198 5.55 -12.85 0.60
CA ILE A 198 6.66 -12.52 -0.31
C ILE A 198 6.23 -12.82 -1.74
#